data_AF-A0A4Y2MSG8-F1
#
_entry.id   AF-A0A4Y2MSG8-F1
#
_cell.length_a   1.000
_cell.length_b   1.000
_cell.length_c   1.000
_cell.angle_alpha   90.00
_cell.angle_beta   90.00
_cell.angle_gamma   90.00
#
_symmetry.space_group_name_H-M   'P 1'
#
loop_
_entity.id
_entity.type
_entity.pdbx_description
1 polymer ?
#
loop_
_entity_poly.entity_id
_entity_poly.type
_entity_poly.pdbx_seq_one_letter_code
_entity_poly.pdbx_strand_id
1 'polypeptide(L)'
;MEAIPIRVLNLNNKPKILGKGDVIATCEPVVDIVVRPQEFSGAQHLPSTLENFRRTAVRKLINEFQNLFSTCDADVGHCNITQHRINTGDHPPIKQYPRRLPLARK
;
A
#
# COMPACT_ATOMS: atom_id res chain seq x y z
N MET A 1 21.18 -22.01 -4.02
CA MET A 1 20.57 -20.93 -4.82
C MET A 1 19.09 -20.93 -4.53
N GLU A 2 18.56 -19.82 -4.03
CA GLU A 2 17.13 -19.65 -3.82
C GLU A 2 16.45 -19.44 -5.19
N ALA A 3 15.48 -20.27 -5.53
CA ALA A 3 14.75 -20.17 -6.79
C ALA A 3 13.45 -19.39 -6.54
N ILE A 4 13.36 -18.18 -7.09
CA ILE A 4 12.17 -17.34 -6.99
C ILE A 4 11.24 -17.68 -8.16
N PRO A 5 10.03 -18.22 -7.91
CA PRO A 5 9.10 -18.53 -8.99
C PRO A 5 8.51 -17.23 -9.57
N ILE A 6 8.68 -17.02 -10.87
CA ILE A 6 8.10 -15.87 -11.60
C ILE A 6 6.93 -16.37 -12.45
N ARG A 7 5.85 -15.58 -12.51
CA ARG A 7 4.75 -15.78 -13.45
C ARG A 7 4.86 -14.77 -14.57
N VAL A 8 4.73 -15.23 -15.81
CA VAL A 8 4.75 -14.37 -17.01
C VAL A 8 3.37 -14.41 -17.64
N LEU A 9 2.82 -13.23 -17.92
CA LEU A 9 1.56 -13.07 -18.66
C LEU A 9 1.85 -12.50 -20.04
N ASN A 10 1.34 -13.16 -21.08
CA ASN A 10 1.32 -12.58 -22.42
C ASN A 10 0.11 -11.65 -22.54
N LEU A 11 0.34 -10.35 -22.58
CA LEU A 11 -0.70 -9.33 -22.77
C LEU A 11 -1.20 -9.26 -24.23
N ASN A 12 -0.55 -9.95 -25.16
CA ASN A 12 -0.96 -9.97 -26.56
C ASN A 12 -1.88 -11.16 -26.86
N ASN A 13 -2.86 -10.95 -27.74
CA ASN A 13 -3.77 -12.02 -28.20
C ASN A 13 -3.13 -13.03 -29.17
N LYS A 14 -1.82 -12.93 -29.43
CA LYS A 14 -1.08 -13.88 -30.28
C LYS A 14 -0.28 -14.84 -29.41
N PRO A 15 -0.24 -16.15 -29.71
CA PRO A 15 0.57 -17.10 -28.95
C PRO A 15 2.05 -16.73 -29.03
N LYS A 16 2.75 -16.78 -27.89
CA LYS A 16 4.21 -16.66 -27.79
C LYS A 16 4.77 -17.97 -27.25
N ILE A 17 5.67 -18.59 -28.01
CA ILE A 17 6.37 -19.82 -27.61
C ILE A 17 7.67 -19.40 -26.96
N LEU A 18 8.01 -20.02 -25.83
CA LEU A 18 9.26 -19.82 -25.11
C LEU A 18 10.04 -21.13 -25.11
N GLY A 19 11.21 -21.11 -25.74
CA GLY A 19 12.17 -22.19 -25.73
C GLY A 19 13.01 -22.20 -24.45
N LYS A 20 13.68 -23.34 -24.21
CA LYS A 20 14.67 -23.44 -23.15
C LYS A 20 15.87 -22.56 -23.50
N GLY A 21 16.21 -21.63 -22.61
CA GLY A 21 17.32 -20.69 -22.80
C GLY A 21 16.89 -19.30 -23.29
N ASP A 22 15.61 -19.10 -23.59
CA ASP A 22 15.08 -17.79 -23.96
C ASP A 22 15.17 -16.81 -22.78
N VAL A 23 15.84 -15.68 -23.00
CA VAL A 23 15.92 -14.59 -22.02
C VAL A 23 14.72 -13.66 -22.22
N ILE A 24 13.81 -13.65 -21.25
CA ILE A 24 12.56 -12.87 -21.31
C ILE A 24 12.72 -11.50 -20.64
N ALA A 25 13.51 -11.44 -19.58
CA ALA A 25 13.83 -10.24 -18.83
C ALA A 25 15.16 -10.42 -18.08
N THR A 26 15.82 -9.32 -17.79
CA THR A 26 16.92 -9.25 -16.83
C THR A 26 16.36 -8.75 -15.49
N CYS A 27 16.84 -9.31 -14.39
CA CYS A 27 16.46 -8.88 -13.05
C CYS A 27 17.71 -8.43 -12.30
N GLU A 28 17.62 -7.31 -11.59
CA GLU A 28 18.68 -6.81 -10.72
C GLU A 28 18.18 -6.84 -9.27
N PRO A 29 19.03 -7.24 -8.30
CA PRO A 29 18.65 -7.22 -6.89
C PRO A 29 18.47 -5.77 -6.44
N VAL A 30 17.28 -5.43 -5.96
CA VAL A 30 17.02 -4.15 -5.30
C VAL A 30 17.36 -4.31 -3.82
N VAL A 31 18.38 -3.59 -3.36
CA VAL A 31 18.90 -3.69 -1.98
C VAL A 31 17.94 -3.11 -0.95
N ASP A 32 17.09 -2.17 -1.38
CA ASP A 32 16.17 -1.50 -0.48
C ASP A 32 14.96 -0.95 -1.26
N ILE A 33 13.78 -1.57 -1.09
CA ILE A 33 12.52 -0.92 -1.44
C ILE A 33 12.18 -0.05 -0.23
N VAL A 34 12.87 1.08 -0.11
CA VAL A 34 12.44 2.11 0.83
C VAL A 34 11.15 2.68 0.25
N VAL A 35 10.02 2.08 0.63
CA VAL A 35 8.73 2.78 0.64
C VAL A 35 8.88 3.84 1.73
N ARG A 36 9.63 4.91 1.42
CA ARG A 36 9.40 6.18 2.10
C ARG A 36 7.93 6.43 1.80
N PRO A 37 7.05 6.51 2.82
CA PRO A 37 5.79 7.18 2.60
C PRO A 37 6.20 8.53 2.04
N GLN A 38 5.97 8.74 0.74
CA GLN A 38 6.16 10.06 0.19
C GLN A 38 5.24 10.92 1.03
N GLU A 39 5.81 11.88 1.74
CA GLU A 39 5.04 12.80 2.57
C GLU A 39 4.15 13.60 1.62
N PHE A 40 2.98 13.02 1.31
CA PHE A 40 2.00 13.62 0.46
C PHE A 40 1.38 14.75 1.26
N SER A 41 1.90 15.95 1.10
CA SER A 41 1.15 17.12 1.52
C SER A 41 -0.13 17.14 0.67
N GLY A 42 -1.30 16.94 1.29
CA GLY A 42 -2.60 16.92 0.59
C GLY A 42 -2.86 18.16 -0.29
N ALA A 43 -2.14 19.25 -0.04
CA ALA A 43 -2.15 20.49 -0.81
C ALA A 43 -1.34 20.46 -2.13
N GLN A 44 -0.46 19.48 -2.36
CA GLN A 44 0.45 19.45 -3.52
C GLN A 44 -0.24 19.04 -4.82
N HIS A 45 -1.30 18.22 -4.76
CA HIS A 45 -1.95 17.66 -5.94
C HIS A 45 -3.39 18.16 -6.09
N LEU A 46 -3.57 19.48 -6.22
CA LEU A 46 -4.86 20.07 -6.55
C LEU A 46 -5.13 19.92 -8.06
N PRO A 47 -6.37 19.53 -8.46
CA PRO A 47 -6.69 19.26 -9.86
C PRO A 47 -6.45 20.49 -10.74
N SER A 48 -5.92 20.27 -11.96
CA SER A 48 -5.59 21.31 -12.96
C SER A 48 -6.81 22.10 -13.46
N THR A 49 -8.02 21.56 -13.25
CA THR A 49 -9.30 22.16 -13.63
C THR A 49 -9.79 23.27 -12.69
N LEU A 50 -9.24 23.38 -11.49
CA LEU A 50 -9.64 24.41 -10.51
C LEU A 50 -9.05 25.78 -10.86
N GLU A 51 -9.86 26.83 -10.85
CA GLU A 51 -9.39 28.21 -11.02
C GLU A 51 -8.33 28.60 -9.98
N ASN A 52 -7.34 29.41 -10.38
CA ASN A 52 -6.19 29.75 -9.53
C ASN A 52 -6.59 30.45 -8.21
N PHE A 53 -7.59 31.33 -8.25
CA PHE A 53 -8.08 32.00 -7.04
C PHE A 53 -8.67 30.99 -6.04
N ARG A 54 -9.44 30.02 -6.55
CA ARG A 54 -10.04 28.95 -5.74
C ARG A 54 -8.99 27.96 -5.24
N ARG A 55 -7.94 27.69 -6.02
CA ARG A 55 -6.80 26.86 -5.58
C ARG A 55 -6.16 27.39 -4.32
N THR A 56 -5.90 28.70 -4.25
CA THR A 56 -5.25 29.31 -3.09
C THR A 56 -6.11 29.16 -1.84
N ALA A 57 -7.42 29.37 -1.95
CA ALA A 57 -8.35 29.19 -0.84
C ALA A 57 -8.41 27.72 -0.38
N VAL A 58 -8.50 26.77 -1.32
CA VAL A 58 -8.52 25.33 -1.00
C VAL A 58 -7.20 24.88 -0.38
N ARG A 59 -6.06 25.36 -0.89
CA ARG A 59 -4.73 25.06 -0.35
C ARG A 59 -4.61 25.56 1.10
N LYS A 60 -5.10 26.77 1.37
CA LYS A 60 -5.13 27.33 2.71
C LYS A 60 -5.96 26.47 3.66
N LEU A 61 -7.15 26.05 3.24
CA LEU A 61 -8.04 25.18 4.03
C LEU A 61 -7.40 23.83 4.35
N ILE A 62 -6.82 23.15 3.35
CA ILE A 62 -6.20 21.83 3.54
C ILE A 62 -5.01 21.91 4.49
N ASN A 63 -4.22 22.99 4.41
CA ASN A 63 -3.10 23.21 5.31
C ASN A 63 -3.56 23.56 6.74
N GLU A 64 -4.67 24.30 6.88
CA GLU A 64 -5.22 24.68 8.18
C GLU A 64 -5.81 23.48 8.93
N PHE A 65 -6.51 22.59 8.20
CA PHE A 65 -7.16 21.39 8.76
C PHE A 65 -6.40 20.11 8.39
N GLN A 66 -5.07 20.19 8.29
CA GLN A 66 -4.25 19.07 7.82
C GLN A 66 -4.34 17.84 8.72
N ASN A 67 -4.63 18.05 10.01
CA ASN A 67 -4.85 17.00 11.00
C ASN A 67 -6.21 16.28 10.88
N LEU A 68 -7.15 16.83 10.11
CA LEU A 68 -8.48 16.25 9.92
C LEU A 68 -8.53 15.31 8.70
N PHE A 69 -7.65 15.54 7.73
CA PHE A 69 -7.60 14.78 6.49
C PHE A 69 -6.46 13.76 6.54
N SER A 70 -6.78 12.49 6.30
CA SER A 70 -5.76 11.46 6.14
C SER A 70 -4.94 11.73 4.87
N THR A 71 -3.62 11.76 5.02
CA THR A 71 -2.69 12.08 3.92
C THR A 71 -2.07 10.84 3.26
N CYS A 72 -2.06 9.70 3.96
CA CYS A 72 -1.56 8.44 3.45
C CYS A 72 -2.15 7.25 4.21
N ASP A 73 -1.97 6.03 3.70
CA ASP A 73 -2.50 4.81 4.32
C ASP A 73 -1.93 4.52 5.73
N ALA A 74 -0.78 5.12 6.07
CA ALA A 74 -0.19 5.02 7.41
C ALA A 74 -0.82 5.98 8.43
N ASP A 75 -1.58 6.97 7.97
CA ASP A 75 -2.23 8.00 8.79
C ASP A 75 -3.55 7.48 9.37
N VAL A 76 -3.41 6.65 10.41
CA VAL A 76 -4.53 6.02 11.12
C VAL A 76 -4.92 6.86 12.33
N GLY A 77 -6.20 7.22 12.41
CA GLY A 77 -6.73 7.98 13.55
C GLY A 77 -6.65 7.20 14.87
N HIS A 78 -6.43 7.92 15.97
CA HIS A 78 -6.50 7.39 17.32
C HIS A 78 -7.43 8.24 18.18
N CYS A 79 -8.05 7.64 19.20
CA CYS A 79 -8.93 8.33 20.13
C CYS A 79 -8.61 7.90 21.56
N ASN A 80 -8.37 8.88 22.44
CA ASN A 80 -8.05 8.64 23.85
C ASN A 80 -9.26 8.79 24.79
N ILE A 81 -10.46 9.04 24.24
CA ILE A 81 -11.66 9.36 25.04
C ILE A 81 -12.14 8.16 25.85
N THR A 82 -12.12 6.97 25.25
CA THR A 82 -12.61 5.74 25.88
C THR A 82 -11.64 4.61 25.63
N GLN A 83 -11.26 3.90 26.69
CA GLN A 83 -10.55 2.63 26.58
C GLN A 83 -11.56 1.49 26.73
N HIS A 84 -11.59 0.59 25.75
CA HIS A 84 -12.46 -0.58 25.79
C HIS A 84 -11.71 -1.77 26.37
N ARG A 85 -12.33 -2.47 27.31
CA ARG A 85 -11.85 -3.76 27.82
C ARG A 85 -12.78 -4.86 27.34
N ILE A 86 -12.20 -5.87 26.69
CA ILE A 86 -12.94 -7.09 26.32
C ILE A 86 -12.92 -8.02 27.54
N ASN A 87 -14.09 -8.29 28.11
CA ASN A 87 -14.22 -9.21 29.24
C ASN A 87 -14.24 -10.65 28.74
N THR A 88 -13.14 -11.37 28.93
CA THR A 88 -13.02 -12.79 28.56
C THR A 88 -13.45 -13.75 29.68
N GLY A 89 -13.88 -13.23 30.84
CA GLY A 89 -14.17 -14.06 32.02
C GLY A 89 -12.98 -14.95 32.41
N ASP A 90 -13.28 -16.18 32.84
CA ASP A 90 -12.28 -17.18 33.23
C ASP A 90 -11.85 -18.09 32.07
N HIS A 91 -12.14 -17.71 30.82
CA HIS A 91 -11.78 -18.52 29.66
C HIS A 91 -10.25 -18.51 29.45
N PRO A 92 -9.61 -19.70 29.31
CA PRO A 92 -8.18 -19.79 29.09
C PRO A 92 -7.80 -19.28 27.69
N PRO A 93 -6.57 -18.75 27.49
CA PRO A 93 -6.10 -18.32 26.17
C PRO A 93 -6.13 -19.46 25.15
N ILE A 94 -6.58 -19.15 23.93
CA ILE A 94 -6.64 -20.11 22.81
C ILE A 94 -5.49 -19.82 21.85
N LYS A 95 -4.61 -20.80 21.63
CA LYS A 95 -3.55 -20.74 20.62
C LYS A 95 -4.03 -21.35 19.32
N GLN A 96 -4.11 -20.56 18.26
CA GLN A 96 -4.49 -21.02 16.91
C GLN A 96 -3.35 -20.77 15.92
N TYR A 97 -2.96 -21.79 15.16
CA TYR A 97 -1.96 -21.63 14.10
C TYR A 97 -2.52 -20.81 12.94
N PRO A 98 -1.72 -19.89 12.34
CA PRO A 98 -2.13 -19.17 11.13
C PRO A 98 -2.50 -20.17 10.02
N ARG A 99 -3.56 -19.85 9.26
CA ARG A 99 -3.93 -20.66 8.10
C ARG A 99 -2.85 -20.53 7.01
N ARG A 100 -2.60 -21.63 6.28
CA ARG A 100 -1.67 -21.60 5.14
C ARG A 100 -2.18 -20.62 4.08
N LEU A 101 -1.33 -19.67 3.69
CA LEU A 101 -1.62 -18.81 2.54
C LEU A 101 -1.54 -19.63 1.24
N PRO A 102 -2.39 -19.35 0.24
CA PRO A 102 -2.23 -19.93 -1.09
C PRO A 102 -0.85 -19.59 -1.64
N LEU A 103 -0.27 -20.48 -2.46
CA LEU A 103 1.04 -20.23 -3.09
C LEU A 103 1.08 -18.95 -3.94
N ALA A 104 -0.08 -18.46 -4.40
CA ALA A 104 -0.19 -17.21 -5.14
C ALA A 104 -0.12 -15.93 -4.27
N ARG A 105 -0.24 -16.06 -2.94
CA ARG A 105 -0.19 -14.96 -1.96
C ARG A 105 0.96 -15.15 -0.96
N LYS A 106 1.89 -16.06 -1.26
CA LYS A 106 3.07 -16.32 -0.46
C LYS A 106 4.23 -15.46 -0.96
#